data_AF-A0A7T7JCD3-F1
#
_entry.id   AF-A0A7T7JCD3-F1
#
_cell.length_a   1.000
_cell.length_b   1.000
_cell.length_c   1.000
_cell.angle_alpha   90.00
_cell.angle_beta   90.00
_cell.angle_gamma   90.00
#
_symmetry.space_group_name_H-M   'P 1'
#
loop_
_entity.id
_entity.type
_entity.pdbx_description
1 polymer ?
#
loop_
_entity_poly.entity_id
_entity_poly.type
_entity_poly.pdbx_seq_one_letter_code
_entity_poly.pdbx_strand_id
1 'polypeptide(L)'
;MMDPLIMLASPTLSLDAFGSVAGALTLFFALLIGHALGDFPLQGEFLATGKNRHLVTEKGGDLVGGGWFVCLIAHALIHAGLVWALTGSVVLGCTELVLHAVIDAIRCEGKLGFVADQLLHVACKGGFAVLLFFGLVA
;
A
#
# COMPACT_ATOMS: atom_id res chain seq x y z
N MET A 1 -12.72 29.00 21.21
CA MET A 1 -12.20 29.46 19.90
C MET A 1 -10.82 28.84 19.76
N MET A 2 -10.74 27.70 19.09
CA MET A 2 -9.51 26.92 18.92
C MET A 2 -8.84 27.32 17.61
N ASP A 3 -7.52 27.34 17.61
CA ASP A 3 -6.67 27.95 16.59
C ASP A 3 -6.81 27.26 15.21
N PRO A 4 -7.18 27.97 14.13
CA PRO A 4 -7.24 27.43 12.77
C PRO A 4 -5.87 27.01 12.20
N LEU A 5 -4.77 27.35 12.87
CA LEU A 5 -3.41 26.97 12.44
C LEU A 5 -3.07 25.48 12.60
N ILE A 6 -3.89 24.67 13.29
CA ILE A 6 -3.63 23.23 13.50
C ILE A 6 -4.30 22.32 12.46
N MET A 7 -5.20 22.82 11.59
CA MET A 7 -5.93 21.97 10.62
C MET A 7 -5.50 22.05 9.14
N LEU A 8 -4.63 22.98 8.73
CA LEU A 8 -4.51 23.36 7.30
C LEU A 8 -3.15 23.06 6.62
N ALA A 9 -2.35 22.16 7.17
CA ALA A 9 -1.08 21.72 6.55
C ALA A 9 -1.05 20.21 6.22
N SER A 10 -2.20 19.58 6.03
CA SER A 10 -2.27 18.24 5.43
C SER A 10 -2.58 18.41 3.94
N PRO A 11 -1.63 18.17 3.01
CA PRO A 11 -1.93 18.18 1.59
C PRO A 11 -2.78 16.94 1.31
N THR A 12 -4.08 17.05 1.42
CA THR A 12 -5.00 15.99 1.00
C THR A 12 -5.05 16.05 -0.51
N LEU A 13 -4.06 15.45 -1.17
CA LEU A 13 -4.00 15.28 -2.63
C LEU A 13 -5.31 14.67 -3.20
N SER A 14 -6.10 14.02 -2.34
CA SER A 14 -7.47 13.56 -2.62
C SER A 14 -8.47 14.68 -2.90
N LEU A 15 -8.42 15.82 -2.19
CA LEU A 15 -9.30 16.96 -2.47
C LEU A 15 -8.98 17.58 -3.82
N ASP A 16 -7.69 17.66 -4.16
CA ASP A 16 -7.24 18.17 -5.45
C ASP A 16 -7.60 17.22 -6.61
N ALA A 17 -7.82 15.93 -6.34
CA ALA A 17 -8.15 14.92 -7.33
C ALA A 17 -9.63 14.92 -7.75
N PHE A 18 -10.55 15.36 -6.89
CA PHE A 18 -11.99 15.33 -7.18
C PHE A 18 -12.34 16.19 -8.41
N GLY A 19 -12.87 15.54 -9.46
CA GLY A 19 -13.22 16.19 -10.73
C GLY A 19 -12.04 16.79 -11.52
N SER A 20 -10.79 16.60 -11.07
CA SER A 20 -9.60 17.20 -11.66
C SER A 20 -8.67 16.12 -12.22
N VAL A 21 -8.50 16.10 -13.55
CA VAL A 21 -7.60 15.14 -14.21
C VAL A 21 -6.16 15.35 -13.76
N ALA A 22 -5.71 16.61 -13.67
CA ALA A 22 -4.36 16.93 -13.21
C ALA A 22 -4.13 16.50 -11.75
N GLY A 23 -5.13 16.71 -10.89
CA GLY A 23 -5.09 16.26 -9.49
C GLY A 23 -5.06 14.74 -9.37
N ALA A 24 -5.90 14.03 -10.12
CA ALA A 24 -5.91 12.57 -10.14
C ALA A 24 -4.58 11.98 -10.62
N LEU A 25 -3.95 12.57 -11.65
CA LEU A 25 -2.61 12.18 -12.11
C LEU A 25 -1.54 12.45 -11.06
N THR A 26 -1.64 13.57 -10.33
CA THR A 26 -0.72 13.93 -9.26
C THR A 26 -0.82 12.95 -8.11
N LEU A 27 -2.05 12.64 -7.67
CA LEU A 27 -2.31 11.65 -6.64
C LEU A 27 -1.82 10.26 -7.06
N PHE A 28 -2.14 9.83 -8.29
CA PHE A 28 -1.67 8.55 -8.80
C PHE A 28 -0.14 8.46 -8.78
N PHE A 29 0.55 9.49 -9.26
CA PHE A 29 2.01 9.54 -9.22
C PHE A 29 2.56 9.47 -7.78
N ALA A 30 1.94 10.18 -6.84
CA ALA A 30 2.31 10.10 -5.42
C ALA A 30 2.11 8.69 -4.85
N LEU A 31 1.00 8.02 -5.19
CA LEU A 31 0.71 6.65 -4.79
C LEU A 31 1.72 5.66 -5.39
N LEU A 32 2.20 5.87 -6.61
CA LEU A 32 3.28 5.08 -7.21
C LEU A 32 4.60 5.25 -6.47
N ILE A 33 4.92 6.47 -6.05
CA ILE A 33 6.11 6.74 -5.22
C ILE A 33 5.98 6.03 -3.87
N GLY A 34 4.82 6.13 -3.21
CA GLY A 34 4.54 5.42 -1.97
C GLY A 34 4.72 3.92 -2.12
N HIS A 35 4.12 3.32 -3.15
CA HIS A 35 4.31 1.91 -3.47
C HIS A 35 5.78 1.53 -3.66
N ALA A 36 6.53 2.31 -4.45
CA ALA A 36 7.95 2.06 -4.66
C ALA A 36 8.75 2.19 -3.36
N LEU A 37 8.40 3.13 -2.48
CA LEU A 37 9.03 3.26 -1.17
C LEU A 37 8.77 2.04 -0.29
N GLY A 38 7.54 1.50 -0.31
CA GLY A 38 7.13 0.32 0.45
C GLY A 38 7.84 -0.96 0.02
N ASP A 39 7.84 -1.27 -1.28
CA ASP A 39 8.35 -2.54 -1.81
C ASP A 39 9.88 -2.63 -1.85
N PHE A 40 10.56 -1.50 -2.07
CA PHE A 40 11.99 -1.48 -2.35
C PHE A 40 12.80 -1.06 -1.10
N PRO A 41 12.82 0.21 -0.66
CA PRO A 41 13.52 0.59 0.57
C PRO A 41 13.00 -0.03 1.88
N LEU A 42 11.67 -0.04 2.10
CA LEU A 42 11.10 -0.36 3.41
C LEU A 42 10.85 -1.84 3.68
N GLN A 43 10.82 -2.68 2.63
CA GLN A 43 10.62 -4.12 2.78
C GLN A 43 11.86 -4.81 3.37
N GLY A 44 13.04 -4.55 2.79
CA GLY A 44 14.26 -5.28 3.12
C GLY A 44 14.16 -6.80 2.94
N GLU A 45 15.27 -7.51 3.17
CA GLU A 45 15.33 -8.97 2.97
C GLU A 45 14.45 -9.75 3.96
N PHE A 46 14.33 -9.26 5.19
CA PHE A 46 13.55 -9.92 6.24
C PHE A 46 12.07 -10.00 5.91
N LEU A 47 11.41 -8.90 5.49
CA LEU A 47 9.99 -8.97 5.11
C LEU A 47 9.82 -9.67 3.77
N ALA A 48 10.73 -9.47 2.82
CA ALA A 48 10.67 -10.09 1.49
C ALA A 48 10.63 -11.62 1.57
N THR A 49 11.51 -12.20 2.38
CA THR A 49 11.59 -13.66 2.58
C THR A 49 10.62 -14.14 3.65
N GLY A 50 10.48 -13.38 4.74
CA GLY A 50 9.65 -13.73 5.89
C GLY A 50 8.17 -13.80 5.57
N LYS A 51 7.64 -12.99 4.63
CA LYS A 51 6.22 -13.05 4.25
C LYS A 51 5.82 -14.34 3.51
N ASN A 52 6.78 -15.12 3.04
CA ASN A 52 6.52 -16.37 2.32
C ASN A 52 6.50 -17.57 3.27
N ARG A 53 5.32 -18.20 3.42
CA ARG A 53 5.13 -19.37 4.28
C ARG A 53 5.92 -20.63 3.87
N HIS A 54 6.45 -20.65 2.65
CA HIS A 54 7.23 -21.77 2.11
C HIS A 54 8.74 -21.57 2.28
N LEU A 55 9.18 -20.38 2.66
CA LEU A 55 10.61 -20.08 2.88
C LEU A 55 10.93 -20.13 4.37
N VAL A 56 11.98 -20.88 4.72
CA VAL A 56 12.61 -20.81 6.03
C VAL A 56 13.77 -19.84 5.91
N THR A 57 13.72 -18.73 6.65
CA THR A 57 14.82 -17.77 6.65
C THR A 57 16.03 -18.37 7.39
N GLU A 58 17.23 -17.89 7.14
CA GLU A 58 18.44 -18.34 7.86
C GLU A 58 18.54 -17.81 9.29
N LYS A 59 17.71 -16.80 9.64
CA LYS A 59 17.33 -16.47 11.02
C LYS A 59 16.18 -17.34 11.56
N GLY A 60 15.74 -18.33 10.76
CA GLY A 60 14.44 -19.00 10.79
C GLY A 60 14.23 -20.05 11.88
N GLY A 61 14.87 -19.88 13.04
CA GLY A 61 14.34 -20.48 14.27
C GLY A 61 13.03 -19.81 14.72
N ASP A 62 12.89 -18.49 14.51
CA ASP A 62 11.82 -17.68 15.12
C ASP A 62 10.53 -17.53 14.29
N LEU A 63 10.51 -17.93 13.01
CA LEU A 63 9.30 -17.86 12.17
C LEU A 63 8.46 -19.16 12.21
N VAL A 64 8.90 -20.16 12.98
CA VAL A 64 8.15 -21.38 13.25
C VAL A 64 6.81 -21.00 13.92
N GLY A 65 5.69 -21.46 13.36
CA GLY A 65 4.37 -21.28 13.97
C GLY A 65 3.59 -20.00 13.62
N GLY A 66 3.85 -19.39 12.46
CA GLY A 66 2.99 -18.33 11.90
C GLY A 66 3.64 -16.95 11.76
N GLY A 67 4.95 -16.82 11.98
CA GLY A 67 5.68 -15.56 11.79
C GLY A 67 5.56 -14.99 10.38
N TRP A 68 5.35 -15.84 9.36
CA TRP A 68 5.12 -15.38 7.99
C TRP A 68 3.91 -14.47 7.85
N PHE A 69 2.85 -14.75 8.61
CA PHE A 69 1.63 -13.97 8.58
C PHE A 69 1.87 -12.58 9.16
N VAL A 70 2.67 -12.49 10.22
CA VAL A 70 3.09 -11.20 10.80
C VAL A 70 3.92 -10.40 9.80
N CYS A 71 4.89 -11.02 9.11
CA CYS A 71 5.67 -10.34 8.08
C CYS A 71 4.80 -9.87 6.90
N LEU A 72 3.87 -10.70 6.43
CA LEU A 72 2.94 -10.36 5.35
C LEU A 72 2.06 -9.15 5.73
N ILE A 73 1.44 -9.20 6.91
CA ILE A 73 0.57 -8.12 7.38
C ILE A 73 1.38 -6.86 7.70
N ALA A 74 2.57 -6.98 8.28
CA ALA A 74 3.45 -5.82 8.53
C ALA A 74 3.83 -5.12 7.22
N HIS A 75 4.18 -5.87 6.19
CA HIS A 75 4.48 -5.30 4.87
C HIS A 75 3.24 -4.64 4.24
N ALA A 76 2.10 -5.32 4.23
CA ALA A 76 0.85 -4.75 3.72
C ALA A 76 0.40 -3.51 4.51
N LEU A 77 0.69 -3.44 5.82
CA LEU A 77 0.41 -2.26 6.66
C LEU A 77 1.28 -1.05 6.31
N ILE A 78 2.53 -1.25 5.88
CA ILE A 78 3.37 -0.15 5.37
C ILE A 78 2.68 0.51 4.17
N HIS A 79 2.20 -0.29 3.22
CA HIS A 79 1.47 0.22 2.04
C HIS A 79 0.14 0.86 2.41
N ALA A 80 -0.63 0.24 3.30
CA ALA A 80 -1.87 0.81 3.83
C ALA A 80 -1.65 2.19 4.47
N GLY A 81 -0.58 2.33 5.27
CA GLY A 81 -0.20 3.59 5.88
C GLY A 81 0.19 4.66 4.86
N LEU A 82 0.93 4.30 3.82
CA LEU A 82 1.29 5.22 2.73
C LEU A 82 0.06 5.66 1.92
N VAL A 83 -0.83 4.74 1.59
CA VAL A 83 -2.10 5.07 0.91
C VAL A 83 -2.96 5.98 1.80
N TRP A 84 -3.11 5.67 3.08
CA TRP A 84 -3.89 6.51 4.00
C TRP A 84 -3.26 7.90 4.15
N ALA A 85 -1.94 8.00 4.29
CA ALA A 85 -1.26 9.29 4.42
C ALA A 85 -1.42 10.17 3.17
N LEU A 86 -1.41 9.59 1.97
CA LEU A 86 -1.50 10.33 0.70
C LEU A 86 -2.94 10.66 0.30
N THR A 87 -3.90 9.81 0.64
CA THR A 87 -5.31 9.98 0.27
C THR A 87 -6.15 10.62 1.37
N GLY A 88 -5.72 10.57 2.62
CA GLY A 88 -6.56 10.89 3.79
C GLY A 88 -7.66 9.86 4.08
N SER A 89 -7.85 8.85 3.24
CA SER A 89 -8.96 7.88 3.34
C SER A 89 -8.53 6.63 4.09
N VAL A 90 -9.11 6.40 5.27
CA VAL A 90 -8.91 5.16 6.02
C VAL A 90 -9.51 3.96 5.29
N VAL A 91 -10.58 4.16 4.53
CA VAL A 91 -11.23 3.11 3.74
C VAL A 91 -10.28 2.60 2.65
N LEU A 92 -9.61 3.51 1.94
CA LEU A 92 -8.60 3.13 0.95
C LEU A 92 -7.37 2.49 1.58
N GLY A 93 -6.92 2.98 2.75
CA GLY A 93 -5.86 2.34 3.52
C GLY A 93 -6.20 0.88 3.90
N CYS A 94 -7.39 0.63 4.46
CA CYS A 94 -7.86 -0.73 4.76
C CYS A 94 -8.03 -1.59 3.50
N THR A 95 -8.47 -0.99 2.39
CA THR A 95 -8.59 -1.71 1.12
C THR A 95 -7.23 -2.12 0.58
N GLU A 96 -6.23 -1.23 0.62
CA GLU A 96 -4.84 -1.54 0.28
C GLU A 96 -4.31 -2.65 1.17
N LEU A 97 -4.54 -2.62 2.50
CA LEU A 97 -4.09 -3.69 3.40
C LEU A 97 -4.56 -5.08 2.92
N VAL A 98 -5.85 -5.21 2.57
CA VAL A 98 -6.42 -6.48 2.13
C VAL A 98 -5.90 -6.88 0.75
N LEU A 99 -5.96 -5.96 -0.23
CA LEU A 99 -5.54 -6.26 -1.60
C LEU A 99 -4.04 -6.60 -1.65
N HIS A 100 -3.21 -5.83 -0.96
CA HIS A 100 -1.77 -6.02 -0.94
C HIS A 100 -1.39 -7.36 -0.32
N ALA A 101 -1.97 -7.70 0.85
CA ALA A 101 -1.73 -8.99 1.49
C ALA A 101 -2.19 -10.17 0.61
N VAL A 102 -3.30 -10.03 -0.12
CA VAL A 102 -3.80 -11.08 -1.02
C VAL A 102 -2.88 -11.26 -2.23
N ILE A 103 -2.48 -10.18 -2.91
CA ILE A 103 -1.58 -10.23 -4.07
C ILE A 103 -0.25 -10.87 -3.67
N ASP A 104 0.34 -10.42 -2.57
CA ASP A 104 1.60 -10.96 -2.05
C ASP A 104 1.49 -12.41 -1.61
N ALA A 105 0.37 -12.81 -0.99
CA ALA A 105 0.14 -14.21 -0.65
C ALA A 105 0.08 -15.07 -1.91
N ILE A 106 -0.67 -14.64 -2.94
CA ILE A 106 -0.74 -15.34 -4.24
C ILE A 106 0.66 -15.42 -4.88
N ARG A 107 1.47 -14.37 -4.76
CA ARG A 107 2.85 -14.37 -5.23
C ARG A 107 3.71 -15.38 -4.48
N CYS A 108 3.59 -15.43 -3.16
CA CYS A 108 4.30 -16.40 -2.32
C CYS A 108 3.89 -17.85 -2.63
N GLU A 109 2.68 -18.08 -3.14
CA GLU A 109 2.26 -19.37 -3.71
C GLU A 109 2.84 -19.71 -5.08
N GLY A 110 3.68 -18.84 -5.65
CA GLY A 110 4.26 -19.03 -6.98
C GLY A 110 3.27 -18.87 -8.14
N LYS A 111 2.09 -18.28 -7.88
CA LYS A 111 1.04 -18.09 -8.90
C LYS A 111 1.19 -16.78 -9.69
N LEU A 112 2.06 -15.87 -9.24
CA LEU A 112 2.40 -14.63 -9.92
C LEU A 112 3.91 -14.55 -10.16
N GLY A 113 4.31 -13.97 -11.30
CA GLY A 113 5.68 -13.55 -11.54
C GLY A 113 5.93 -12.12 -11.05
N PHE A 114 7.19 -11.70 -10.98
CA PHE A 114 7.58 -10.37 -10.48
C PHE A 114 6.89 -9.20 -11.18
N VAL A 115 6.84 -9.21 -12.51
CA VAL A 115 6.22 -8.12 -13.24
C VAL A 115 4.71 -8.09 -13.03
N ALA A 116 4.05 -9.25 -13.03
CA ALA A 116 2.60 -9.34 -12.84
C ALA A 116 2.17 -8.85 -11.46
N ASP A 117 2.94 -9.21 -10.43
CA ASP A 117 2.81 -8.76 -9.04
C ASP A 117 2.84 -7.23 -8.93
N GLN A 118 3.91 -6.59 -9.43
CA GLN A 118 4.01 -5.13 -9.41
C GLN A 118 2.89 -4.44 -10.22
N LEU A 119 2.47 -5.02 -11.35
CA LEU A 119 1.39 -4.47 -12.16
C LEU A 119 0.04 -4.50 -11.45
N LEU A 120 -0.27 -5.57 -10.71
CA LEU A 120 -1.50 -5.64 -9.90
C LEU A 120 -1.49 -4.58 -8.80
N HIS A 121 -0.35 -4.41 -8.12
CA HIS A 121 -0.20 -3.38 -7.11
C HIS A 121 -0.39 -1.99 -7.70
N VAL A 122 0.28 -1.67 -8.82
CA VAL A 122 0.10 -0.41 -9.58
C VAL A 122 -1.36 -0.19 -10.00
N ALA A 123 -2.05 -1.23 -10.47
CA ALA A 123 -3.45 -1.16 -10.87
C ALA A 123 -4.36 -0.77 -9.69
N CYS A 124 -4.07 -1.23 -8.47
CA CYS A 124 -4.81 -0.81 -7.28
C CYS A 124 -4.70 0.71 -7.06
N LYS A 125 -3.49 1.28 -7.23
CA LYS A 125 -3.24 2.73 -7.04
C LYS A 125 -3.98 3.55 -8.09
N GLY A 126 -4.02 3.06 -9.33
CA GLY A 126 -4.82 3.65 -10.40
C GLY A 126 -6.32 3.61 -10.07
N GLY A 127 -6.82 2.47 -9.59
CA GLY A 127 -8.20 2.33 -9.13
C GLY A 127 -8.57 3.32 -8.03
N PHE A 128 -7.71 3.53 -7.04
CA PHE A 128 -7.94 4.50 -5.96
C PHE A 128 -7.99 5.94 -6.47
N ALA A 129 -7.07 6.32 -7.36
CA ALA A 129 -7.10 7.64 -7.98
C ALA A 129 -8.40 7.87 -8.77
N VAL A 130 -8.90 6.84 -9.49
CA VAL A 130 -10.17 6.88 -10.21
C VAL A 130 -11.37 7.03 -9.25
N LEU A 131 -11.40 6.26 -8.15
CA LEU A 131 -12.48 6.34 -7.16
C LEU A 131 -12.57 7.74 -6.53
N LEU A 132 -11.43 8.33 -6.19
CA LEU A 132 -11.36 9.69 -5.63
C LEU A 132 -11.71 10.76 -6.67
N PHE A 133 -11.27 10.61 -7.93
CA PHE A 133 -11.65 11.51 -9.01
C PHE A 133 -13.17 11.63 -9.17
N PHE A 134 -13.88 10.49 -9.09
CA PHE A 134 -15.34 10.45 -9.17
C PHE A 134 -16.05 10.71 -7.83
N GLY A 135 -15.32 10.91 -6.72
CA GLY A 135 -15.89 11.13 -5.39
C GLY A 135 -16.67 9.92 -4.84
N LEU A 136 -16.27 8.70 -5.23
CA LEU A 136 -16.92 7.46 -4.83
C LEU A 136 -16.45 6.94 -3.46
N VAL A 137 -15.44 7.57 -2.88
CA VAL A 137 -14.85 7.25 -1.58
C VAL A 137 -14.32 8.52 -0.94
N ALA A 138 -14.35 8.57 0.40
CA ALA A 138 -13.82 9.65 1.22
C ALA A 138 -12.60 9.18 2.02
#